data_AF-A0A4U3KUI1-F1
#
_entry.id   AF-A0A4U3KUI1-F1
#
_cell.length_a   1.000
_cell.length_b   1.000
_cell.length_c   1.000
_cell.angle_alpha   90.00
_cell.angle_beta   90.00
_cell.angle_gamma   90.00
#
_symmetry.space_group_name_H-M   'P 1'
#
loop_
_entity.id
_entity.type
_entity.pdbx_description
1 polymer ?
#
loop_
_entity_poly.entity_id
_entity_poly.type
_entity_poly.pdbx_seq_one_letter_code
_entity_poly.pdbx_strand_id
1 'polypeptide(L)'
;MLIHKYMGRPSTGAWTVYESLRIDMPYLLKKGYIKKGSQLYFSLNWCDQRDNPTGSITCISSYLNTPENMYLELIYTLKSRSDGTKTDYRYKVYLCEVDSNLGKGKVLYFLCPQSGKKCRILYKAYDSPIFKSRESYNNRLYYDCQQSSKLNKYNDNYWRIDKHLNAIKKEACNGKRTYKGILTKKAQRYKKLSLKQWEMDDLRWTAGVPKALCKAMGIRKISF
;
A
#
# COMPACT_ATOMS: atom_id res chain seq x y z
N MET A 1 -31.64 -23.18 -20.59
CA MET A 1 -30.47 -22.28 -20.61
C MET A 1 -30.08 -22.01 -19.16
N LEU A 2 -29.07 -22.73 -18.65
CA LEU A 2 -28.69 -22.69 -17.22
C LEU A 2 -27.85 -21.45 -16.92
N ILE A 3 -28.44 -20.51 -16.18
CA ILE A 3 -27.73 -19.34 -15.64
C ILE A 3 -26.82 -19.86 -14.52
N HIS A 4 -25.51 -19.94 -14.78
CA HIS A 4 -24.51 -20.14 -13.74
C HIS A 4 -24.56 -18.95 -12.78
N LYS A 5 -25.22 -19.13 -11.62
CA LYS A 5 -25.12 -18.23 -10.47
C LYS A 5 -23.67 -18.26 -9.97
N TYR A 6 -22.87 -17.27 -10.36
CA TYR A 6 -21.62 -16.98 -9.68
C TYR A 6 -21.93 -16.70 -8.20
N MET A 7 -21.50 -17.59 -7.30
CA MET A 7 -21.65 -17.45 -5.84
C MET A 7 -20.63 -16.47 -5.24
N GLY A 8 -20.10 -15.54 -6.03
CA GLY A 8 -19.25 -14.45 -5.57
C GLY A 8 -20.08 -13.23 -5.22
N ARG A 9 -19.71 -12.52 -4.15
CA ARG A 9 -20.28 -11.19 -3.88
C ARG A 9 -19.98 -10.29 -5.10
N PRO A 10 -20.97 -9.61 -5.70
CA PRO A 10 -20.70 -8.69 -6.79
C PRO A 10 -19.67 -7.65 -6.33
N SER A 11 -18.64 -7.44 -7.15
CA SER A 11 -17.61 -6.45 -6.85
C SER A 11 -18.28 -5.09 -6.67
N THR A 12 -17.97 -4.41 -5.58
CA THR A 12 -18.51 -3.07 -5.28
C THR A 12 -17.94 -2.00 -6.22
N GLY A 13 -17.02 -2.37 -7.11
CA GLY A 13 -16.26 -1.45 -7.95
C GLY A 13 -15.24 -0.62 -7.16
N ALA A 14 -15.13 -0.81 -5.85
CA ALA A 14 -14.23 -0.04 -4.99
C ALA A 14 -12.79 -0.56 -5.10
N TRP A 15 -11.87 0.30 -5.55
CA TRP A 15 -10.45 -0.04 -5.62
C TRP A 15 -9.76 0.14 -4.29
N THR A 16 -8.83 -0.76 -4.01
CA THR A 16 -7.91 -0.62 -2.90
C THR A 16 -6.62 0.08 -3.32
N VAL A 17 -5.94 0.65 -2.33
CA VAL A 17 -4.59 1.21 -2.46
C VAL A 17 -3.60 0.14 -2.95
N TYR A 18 -3.80 -1.13 -2.63
CA TYR A 18 -2.86 -2.21 -2.99
C TYR A 18 -3.09 -2.78 -4.38
N GLU A 19 -4.31 -2.66 -4.93
CA GLU A 19 -4.63 -3.05 -6.31
C GLU A 19 -4.22 -1.97 -7.34
N SER A 20 -4.08 -0.72 -6.91
CA SER A 20 -3.64 0.37 -7.78
C SER A 20 -2.14 0.32 -8.09
N LEU A 21 -1.75 0.75 -9.29
CA LEU A 21 -0.34 1.02 -9.58
C LEU A 21 0.09 2.26 -8.80
N ARG A 22 1.28 2.20 -8.18
CA ARG A 22 1.77 3.22 -7.25
C ARG A 22 3.19 3.63 -7.54
N ILE A 23 3.43 4.93 -7.41
CA ILE A 23 4.76 5.52 -7.44
C ILE A 23 4.99 6.19 -6.09
N ASP A 24 5.90 5.64 -5.29
CA ASP A 24 6.19 6.08 -3.92
C ASP A 24 7.50 6.89 -3.86
N MET A 25 7.45 8.16 -3.44
CA MET A 25 8.66 8.98 -3.25
C MET A 25 9.72 8.32 -2.36
N PRO A 26 9.37 7.74 -1.19
CA PRO A 26 10.36 7.06 -0.35
C PRO A 26 11.06 5.91 -1.07
N TYR A 27 10.33 5.16 -1.90
CA TYR A 27 10.89 4.04 -2.66
C TYR A 27 11.88 4.54 -3.72
N LEU A 28 11.51 5.56 -4.49
CA LEU A 28 12.38 6.15 -5.51
C LEU A 28 13.69 6.68 -4.91
N LEU A 29 13.60 7.40 -3.79
CA LEU A 29 14.77 7.91 -3.08
C LEU A 29 15.64 6.76 -2.54
N LYS A 30 15.03 5.75 -1.90
CA LYS A 30 15.76 4.59 -1.36
C LYS A 30 16.49 3.80 -2.44
N LYS A 31 15.92 3.69 -3.63
CA LYS A 31 16.53 3.01 -4.78
C LYS A 31 17.52 3.86 -5.56
N GLY A 32 17.64 5.16 -5.24
CA GLY A 32 18.50 6.08 -5.96
C GLY A 32 17.98 6.49 -7.33
N TYR A 33 16.69 6.26 -7.63
CA TYR A 33 16.06 6.67 -8.89
C TYR A 33 15.79 8.17 -8.96
N ILE A 34 15.83 8.86 -7.83
CA ILE A 34 15.85 10.32 -7.74
C ILE A 34 17.05 10.69 -6.88
N LYS A 35 17.97 11.48 -7.43
CA LYS A 35 19.18 11.92 -6.74
C LYS A 35 19.46 13.39 -7.07
N LYS A 36 19.71 14.18 -6.04
CA LYS A 36 19.98 15.61 -6.17
C LYS A 36 21.21 15.87 -7.05
N GLY A 37 21.12 16.86 -7.92
CA GLY A 37 22.15 17.24 -8.88
C GLY A 37 22.27 16.27 -10.07
N SER A 38 21.27 15.45 -10.34
CA SER A 38 21.31 14.48 -11.45
C SER A 38 19.98 14.35 -12.17
N GLN A 39 20.09 13.84 -13.40
CA GLN A 39 18.97 13.38 -14.20
C GLN A 39 19.17 11.89 -14.47
N LEU A 40 18.15 11.08 -14.23
CA LEU A 40 18.23 9.63 -14.31
C LEU A 40 17.10 9.07 -15.16
N TYR A 41 17.44 8.06 -15.95
CA TYR A 41 16.49 7.26 -16.73
C TYR A 41 16.32 5.89 -16.10
N PHE A 42 15.09 5.45 -15.90
CA PHE A 42 14.79 4.12 -15.32
C PHE A 42 13.38 3.66 -15.70
N SER A 43 13.07 2.41 -15.38
CA SER A 43 11.72 1.86 -15.52
C SER A 43 11.20 1.36 -14.18
N LEU A 44 9.91 1.53 -13.94
CA LEU A 44 9.21 0.88 -12.83
C LEU A 44 8.34 -0.23 -13.42
N ASN A 45 8.35 -1.38 -12.74
CA ASN A 45 7.56 -2.54 -13.09
C ASN A 45 6.72 -2.93 -11.88
N TRP A 46 5.47 -3.32 -12.13
CA TRP A 46 4.58 -3.85 -11.11
C TRP A 46 4.21 -5.28 -11.45
N CYS A 47 4.08 -6.11 -10.42
CA CYS A 47 3.58 -7.47 -10.52
C CYS A 47 2.40 -7.67 -9.57
N ASP A 48 1.54 -8.63 -9.89
CA ASP A 48 0.49 -9.10 -8.99
C ASP A 48 1.05 -9.99 -7.87
N GLN A 49 0.18 -10.55 -7.04
CA GLN A 49 0.57 -11.43 -5.93
C GLN A 49 1.17 -12.78 -6.37
N ARG A 50 1.04 -13.12 -7.65
CA ARG A 50 1.58 -14.34 -8.28
C ARG A 50 2.81 -14.02 -9.15
N ASP A 51 3.39 -12.84 -8.96
CA ASP A 51 4.54 -12.31 -9.71
C ASP A 51 4.29 -12.11 -11.23
N ASN A 52 3.03 -12.08 -11.67
CA ASN A 52 2.71 -11.76 -13.06
C ASN A 52 2.84 -10.25 -13.30
N PRO A 53 3.49 -9.81 -14.39
CA PRO A 53 3.56 -8.39 -14.74
C PRO A 53 2.17 -7.77 -14.92
N THR A 54 1.92 -6.67 -14.21
CA THR A 54 0.65 -5.92 -14.27
C THR A 54 0.79 -4.57 -14.97
N GLY A 55 2.02 -4.08 -15.11
CA GLY A 55 2.32 -2.87 -15.84
C GLY A 55 3.78 -2.50 -15.75
N SER A 56 4.20 -1.65 -16.66
CA SER A 56 5.51 -1.01 -16.64
C SER A 56 5.37 0.45 -17.07
N ILE A 57 6.34 1.26 -16.68
CA ILE A 57 6.44 2.66 -17.06
C ILE A 57 7.90 3.03 -17.21
N THR A 58 8.19 3.87 -18.20
CA THR A 58 9.49 4.52 -18.32
C THR A 58 9.43 5.86 -17.61
N CYS A 59 10.49 6.17 -16.88
CA CYS A 59 10.61 7.36 -16.06
C CYS A 59 11.90 8.11 -16.38
N ILE A 60 11.82 9.44 -16.40
CA ILE A 60 12.98 10.33 -16.38
C ILE A 60 12.85 11.21 -15.14
N SER A 61 13.73 11.05 -14.16
CA SER A 61 13.79 11.96 -13.03
C SER A 61 14.79 13.07 -13.30
N SER A 62 14.45 14.29 -12.91
CA SER A 62 15.37 15.42 -12.84
C SER A 62 15.25 16.05 -11.45
N TYR A 63 16.39 16.22 -10.78
CA TYR A 63 16.46 16.89 -9.49
C TYR A 63 17.64 17.86 -9.50
N LEU A 64 17.55 18.83 -10.39
CA LEU A 64 18.52 19.91 -10.52
C LEU A 64 18.11 21.11 -9.64
N ASN A 65 18.95 22.14 -9.62
CA ASN A 65 18.87 23.23 -8.64
C ASN A 65 17.74 24.25 -8.86
N THR A 66 16.93 24.12 -9.92
CA THR A 66 15.80 25.03 -10.18
C THR A 66 14.46 24.30 -10.14
N PRO A 67 13.39 24.93 -9.64
CA PRO A 67 12.08 24.29 -9.51
C PRO A 67 11.52 23.72 -10.82
N GLU A 68 11.70 24.39 -11.96
CA GLU A 68 11.25 23.86 -13.26
C GLU A 68 12.01 22.60 -13.71
N ASN A 69 13.21 22.38 -13.17
CA ASN A 69 14.05 21.22 -13.42
C ASN A 69 13.95 20.15 -12.32
N MET A 70 12.91 20.23 -11.48
CA MET A 70 12.60 19.24 -10.46
C MET A 70 11.33 18.50 -10.85
N TYR A 71 11.48 17.34 -11.49
CA TYR A 71 10.33 16.58 -11.98
C TYR A 71 10.61 15.07 -12.09
N LEU A 72 9.52 14.32 -12.15
CA LEU A 72 9.48 12.94 -12.63
C LEU A 72 8.62 12.91 -13.89
N GLU A 73 9.23 12.68 -15.04
CA GLU A 73 8.56 12.50 -16.30
C GLU A 73 8.13 11.04 -16.45
N LEU A 74 6.89 10.85 -16.84
CA LEU A 74 6.20 9.56 -16.91
C LEU A 74 5.86 9.26 -18.37
N ILE A 75 6.31 8.11 -18.87
CA ILE A 75 6.16 7.69 -20.27
C ILE A 75 5.58 6.27 -20.31
N TYR A 76 4.37 6.11 -20.83
CA TYR A 76 3.70 4.80 -20.93
C TYR A 76 2.56 4.80 -21.95
N THR A 77 2.14 3.60 -22.35
CA THR A 77 0.99 3.38 -23.23
C THR A 77 -0.14 2.72 -22.45
N LEU A 78 -1.37 3.17 -22.66
CA LEU A 78 -2.56 2.49 -22.16
C LEU A 78 -3.30 1.83 -23.32
N LYS A 79 -3.80 0.62 -23.06
CA LYS A 79 -4.72 -0.07 -23.95
C LYS A 79 -6.13 0.06 -23.39
N SER A 80 -7.04 0.61 -24.17
CA SER A 80 -8.46 0.67 -23.85
C SER A 80 -9.05 -0.73 -23.75
N ARG A 81 -9.93 -0.94 -22.77
CA ARG A 81 -10.58 -2.24 -22.54
C ARG A 81 -11.75 -2.48 -23.48
N SER A 82 -12.39 -1.44 -24.00
CA SER A 82 -13.57 -1.55 -24.85
C SER A 82 -13.24 -1.92 -26.29
N ASP A 83 -12.25 -1.25 -26.87
CA ASP A 83 -11.92 -1.33 -28.30
C ASP A 83 -10.45 -1.73 -28.57
N GLY A 84 -9.64 -1.88 -27.52
CA GLY A 84 -8.24 -2.25 -27.65
C GLY A 84 -7.33 -1.15 -28.18
N THR A 85 -7.83 0.08 -28.34
CA THR A 85 -7.05 1.23 -28.81
C THR A 85 -5.89 1.52 -27.88
N LYS A 86 -4.75 1.93 -28.44
CA LYS A 86 -3.56 2.31 -27.69
C LYS A 86 -3.44 3.82 -27.64
N THR A 87 -3.19 4.36 -26.45
CA THR A 87 -2.96 5.78 -26.24
C THR A 87 -1.67 5.98 -25.47
N ASP A 88 -0.77 6.76 -26.03
CA ASP A 88 0.51 7.08 -25.40
C ASP A 88 0.38 8.30 -24.50
N TYR A 89 1.05 8.24 -23.35
CA TYR A 89 1.07 9.28 -22.34
C TYR A 89 2.52 9.66 -22.05
N ARG A 90 2.77 10.97 -22.08
CA ARG A 90 4.05 11.58 -21.71
C ARG A 90 3.78 12.90 -21.00
N TYR A 91 4.12 12.97 -19.72
CA TYR A 91 3.93 14.19 -18.93
C TYR A 91 4.89 14.25 -17.73
N LYS A 92 5.09 15.47 -17.22
CA LYS A 92 5.91 15.73 -16.04
C LYS A 92 5.05 15.84 -14.78
N VAL A 93 5.53 15.22 -13.72
CA VAL A 93 5.08 15.44 -12.35
C VAL A 93 6.16 16.25 -11.64
N TYR A 94 5.89 17.51 -11.32
CA TYR A 94 6.86 18.36 -10.63
C TYR A 94 7.10 17.91 -9.19
N LEU A 95 8.29 18.20 -8.68
CA LEU A 95 8.71 17.89 -7.32
C LEU A 95 8.88 19.18 -6.52
N CYS A 96 8.71 19.09 -5.20
CA CYS A 96 9.01 20.21 -4.31
C CYS A 96 9.68 19.72 -3.02
N GLU A 97 10.59 20.54 -2.50
CA GLU A 97 11.21 20.35 -1.19
C GLU A 97 10.43 21.11 -0.12
N VAL A 98 10.27 20.50 1.05
CA VAL A 98 9.74 21.15 2.25
C VAL A 98 10.69 20.82 3.40
N ASP A 99 10.97 21.79 4.27
CA ASP A 99 11.81 21.53 5.43
C ASP A 99 11.20 20.44 6.33
N SER A 100 12.09 19.62 6.88
CA SER A 100 11.67 18.57 7.79
C SER A 100 11.18 19.17 9.10
N ASN A 101 10.03 18.69 9.59
CA ASN A 101 9.52 19.04 10.92
C ASN A 101 10.49 18.66 12.06
N LEU A 102 11.48 17.80 11.79
CA LEU A 102 12.55 17.45 12.74
C LEU A 102 13.72 18.45 12.74
N GLY A 103 13.60 19.57 12.01
CA GLY A 103 14.61 20.63 11.90
C GLY A 103 15.88 20.21 11.16
N LYS A 104 15.90 19.01 10.54
CA LYS A 104 17.07 18.46 9.85
C LYS A 104 16.69 17.97 8.47
N GLY A 105 17.29 18.59 7.46
CA GLY A 105 17.14 18.23 6.05
C GLY A 105 15.79 18.62 5.47
N LYS A 106 15.59 18.19 4.22
CA LYS A 106 14.39 18.48 3.43
C LYS A 106 13.68 17.21 3.03
N VAL A 107 12.37 17.31 2.89
CA VAL A 107 11.48 16.24 2.46
C VAL A 107 10.99 16.56 1.05
N LEU A 108 11.20 15.62 0.14
CA LEU A 108 10.79 15.74 -1.25
C LEU A 108 9.37 15.18 -1.45
N TYR A 109 8.52 15.93 -2.14
CA TYR A 109 7.14 15.58 -2.46
C TYR A 109 6.88 15.68 -3.98
N PHE A 110 5.93 14.89 -4.46
CA PHE A 110 5.29 15.14 -5.74
C PHE A 110 4.29 16.29 -5.62
N LEU A 111 4.18 17.10 -6.67
CA LEU A 111 3.02 17.95 -6.92
C LEU A 111 2.05 17.15 -7.79
N CYS A 112 0.87 16.86 -7.24
CA CYS A 112 -0.13 16.08 -7.96
C CYS A 112 -0.51 16.78 -9.28
N PRO A 113 -0.42 16.11 -10.44
CA PRO A 113 -0.68 16.76 -11.73
C PRO A 113 -2.12 17.23 -11.89
N GLN A 114 -3.10 16.60 -11.21
CA GLN A 114 -4.49 17.04 -11.26
C GLN A 114 -4.85 18.15 -10.25
N SER A 115 -4.33 18.10 -9.02
CA SER A 115 -4.78 19.00 -7.93
C SER A 115 -3.73 20.00 -7.45
N GLY A 116 -2.48 19.89 -7.90
CA GLY A 116 -1.34 20.67 -7.40
C GLY A 116 -0.92 20.34 -5.96
N LYS A 117 -1.69 19.53 -5.22
CA LYS A 117 -1.40 19.20 -3.83
C LYS A 117 -0.11 18.38 -3.70
N LYS A 118 0.63 18.65 -2.62
CA LYS A 118 1.82 17.89 -2.23
C LYS A 118 1.43 16.49 -1.78
N CYS A 119 2.07 15.47 -2.33
CA CYS A 119 1.84 14.08 -1.94
C CYS A 119 3.14 13.26 -2.00
N ARG A 120 3.19 12.17 -1.23
CA ARG A 120 4.34 11.23 -1.23
C ARG A 120 4.12 10.02 -2.12
N ILE A 121 2.88 9.81 -2.58
CA ILE A 121 2.47 8.65 -3.35
C ILE A 121 1.50 9.12 -4.43
N LEU A 122 1.76 8.70 -5.66
CA LEU A 122 0.82 8.81 -6.76
C LEU A 122 0.22 7.45 -7.07
N TYR A 123 -1.06 7.47 -7.44
CA TYR A 123 -1.86 6.29 -7.73
C TYR A 123 -2.38 6.38 -9.15
N LYS A 124 -2.45 5.23 -9.83
CA LYS A 124 -3.28 5.02 -11.02
C LYS A 124 -4.36 4.00 -10.69
N ALA A 125 -5.58 4.48 -10.51
CA ALA A 125 -6.74 3.71 -10.10
C ALA A 125 -7.98 4.07 -10.93
N TYR A 126 -9.03 3.25 -10.86
CA TYR A 126 -10.32 3.51 -11.52
C TYR A 126 -10.18 3.86 -13.01
N ASP A 127 -9.31 3.13 -13.71
CA ASP A 127 -8.99 3.34 -15.14
C ASP A 127 -8.55 4.77 -15.49
N SER A 128 -8.08 5.56 -14.50
CA SER A 128 -7.59 6.90 -14.74
C SER A 128 -6.40 6.87 -15.71
N PRO A 129 -6.35 7.79 -16.69
CA PRO A 129 -5.27 7.83 -17.66
C PRO A 129 -3.95 8.29 -17.02
N ILE A 130 -4.00 9.09 -15.95
CA ILE A 130 -2.84 9.69 -15.29
C ILE A 130 -2.65 9.20 -13.85
N PHE A 131 -1.41 9.29 -13.37
CA PHE A 131 -1.06 9.10 -11.97
C PHE A 131 -1.36 10.37 -11.17
N LYS A 132 -2.07 10.24 -10.06
CA LYS A 132 -2.50 11.39 -9.25
C LYS A 132 -2.60 11.04 -7.77
N SER A 133 -2.69 12.07 -6.93
CA SER A 133 -2.85 11.89 -5.49
C SER A 133 -4.15 11.14 -5.17
N ARG A 134 -4.17 10.44 -4.03
CA ARG A 134 -5.35 9.69 -3.57
C ARG A 134 -6.59 10.57 -3.44
N GLU A 135 -6.42 11.82 -3.00
CA GLU A 135 -7.51 12.78 -2.80
C GLU A 135 -8.05 13.37 -4.12
N SER A 136 -7.33 13.20 -5.23
CA SER A 136 -7.74 13.71 -6.55
C SER A 136 -8.68 12.75 -7.30
N TYR A 137 -9.09 11.66 -6.65
CA TYR A 137 -10.10 10.75 -7.18
C TYR A 137 -11.46 11.10 -6.61
N ASN A 138 -12.48 11.13 -7.47
CA ASN A 138 -13.88 11.29 -7.06
C ASN A 138 -14.31 10.11 -6.18
N ASN A 139 -13.85 8.90 -6.52
CA ASN A 139 -14.06 7.71 -5.73
C ASN A 139 -12.91 7.51 -4.74
N ARG A 140 -13.26 7.21 -3.49
CA ARG A 140 -12.28 6.92 -2.44
C ARG A 140 -11.48 5.66 -2.77
N LEU A 141 -10.15 5.73 -2.77
CA LEU A 141 -9.34 4.50 -2.68
C LEU A 141 -9.36 4.00 -1.24
N TYR A 142 -9.72 2.75 -1.03
CA TYR A 142 -9.81 2.16 0.30
C TYR A 142 -8.51 1.42 0.68
N TYR A 143 -8.25 1.27 1.97
CA TYR A 143 -7.35 0.21 2.42
C TYR A 143 -8.15 -1.10 2.55
N ASP A 144 -7.53 -2.25 2.34
CA ASP A 144 -8.20 -3.57 2.39
C ASP A 144 -8.98 -3.76 3.70
N CYS A 145 -8.41 -3.30 4.83
CA CYS A 145 -9.06 -3.40 6.13
C CYS A 145 -10.36 -2.59 6.25
N GLN A 146 -10.59 -1.60 5.38
CA GLN A 146 -11.84 -0.84 5.33
C GLN A 146 -12.92 -1.54 4.51
N GLN A 147 -12.54 -2.48 3.64
CA GLN A 147 -13.49 -3.30 2.89
C GLN A 147 -13.87 -4.59 3.63
N SER A 148 -13.11 -4.96 4.67
CA SER A 148 -13.38 -6.13 5.49
C SER A 148 -14.73 -6.03 6.20
N SER A 149 -15.53 -7.10 6.12
CA SER A 149 -16.82 -7.19 6.82
C SER A 149 -16.60 -7.34 8.33
N LYS A 150 -17.61 -7.02 9.15
CA LYS A 150 -17.53 -7.21 10.61
C LYS A 150 -17.17 -8.65 11.00
N LEU A 151 -17.68 -9.63 10.24
CA LEU A 151 -17.41 -11.06 10.44
C LEU A 151 -15.98 -11.44 10.05
N ASN A 152 -15.49 -10.96 8.90
CA ASN A 152 -14.16 -11.32 8.41
C ASN A 152 -13.03 -10.49 9.01
N LYS A 153 -13.34 -9.38 9.67
CA LYS A 153 -12.35 -8.47 10.26
C LYS A 153 -11.30 -9.17 11.11
N TYR A 154 -11.70 -10.11 11.97
CA TYR A 154 -10.76 -10.82 12.84
C TYR A 154 -9.92 -11.83 12.06
N ASN A 155 -10.53 -12.54 11.12
CA ASN A 155 -9.82 -13.46 10.23
C ASN A 155 -8.78 -12.73 9.36
N ASP A 156 -9.17 -11.64 8.69
CA ASP A 156 -8.29 -10.84 7.84
C ASP A 156 -7.12 -10.24 8.65
N ASN A 157 -7.40 -9.78 9.87
CA ASN A 157 -6.38 -9.29 10.79
C ASN A 157 -5.42 -10.39 11.22
N TYR A 158 -5.93 -11.58 11.55
CA TYR A 158 -5.12 -12.73 11.94
C TYR A 158 -4.11 -13.07 10.85
N TRP A 159 -4.57 -13.29 9.61
CA TRP A 159 -3.69 -13.67 8.50
C TRP A 159 -2.71 -12.57 8.11
N ARG A 160 -3.10 -11.29 8.24
CA ARG A 160 -2.19 -10.17 8.04
C ARG A 160 -1.09 -10.12 9.10
N ILE A 161 -1.44 -10.36 10.37
CA ILE A 161 -0.45 -10.43 11.46
C ILE A 161 0.46 -11.64 11.26
N ASP A 162 -0.09 -12.79 10.89
CA ASP A 162 0.67 -14.01 10.63
C ASP A 162 1.74 -13.79 9.54
N LYS A 163 1.34 -13.24 8.38
CA LYS A 163 2.26 -12.90 7.29
C LYS A 163 3.38 -11.96 7.75
N HIS A 164 3.04 -10.98 8.60
CA HIS A 164 4.02 -10.05 9.15
C HIS A 164 4.97 -10.71 10.16
N LEU A 165 4.46 -11.58 11.03
CA LEU A 165 5.27 -12.37 11.95
C LEU A 165 6.22 -13.29 11.19
N ASN A 166 5.75 -13.93 10.12
CA ASN A 166 6.58 -14.79 9.27
C ASN A 166 7.70 -14.00 8.57
N ALA A 167 7.41 -12.79 8.07
CA ALA A 167 8.44 -11.90 7.54
C ALA A 167 9.47 -11.50 8.62
N ILE A 168 9.01 -11.10 9.82
CA ILE A 168 9.90 -10.77 10.94
C ILE A 168 10.76 -11.98 11.33
N LYS A 169 10.17 -13.19 11.40
CA LYS A 169 10.90 -14.44 11.68
C LYS A 169 11.98 -14.67 10.65
N LYS A 170 11.64 -14.62 9.35
CA LYS A 170 12.58 -14.82 8.24
C LYS A 170 13.76 -13.85 8.31
N GLU A 171 13.52 -12.59 8.62
CA GLU A 171 14.59 -11.61 8.82
C GLU A 171 15.34 -11.76 10.17
N ALA A 172 14.69 -12.29 11.20
CA ALA A 172 15.24 -12.43 12.55
C ALA A 172 16.07 -13.70 12.75
N CYS A 173 16.01 -14.66 11.83
CA CYS A 173 16.88 -15.84 11.81
C CYS A 173 18.38 -15.47 11.90
N ASN A 174 18.75 -14.22 11.61
CA ASN A 174 20.13 -13.76 11.53
C ASN A 174 20.56 -12.83 12.70
N GLY A 175 19.76 -12.60 13.76
CA GLY A 175 20.06 -11.58 14.78
C GLY A 175 19.72 -11.93 16.23
N LYS A 176 20.51 -11.39 17.18
CA LYS A 176 20.28 -11.53 18.63
C LYS A 176 18.97 -10.83 19.05
N ARG A 177 18.15 -11.52 19.86
CA ARG A 177 16.86 -10.99 20.37
C ARG A 177 17.03 -10.01 21.54
N THR A 178 18.18 -10.07 22.20
CA THR A 178 18.56 -9.23 23.32
C THR A 178 19.87 -8.51 23.04
N TYR A 179 20.01 -7.31 23.59
CA TYR A 179 21.25 -6.55 23.63
C TYR A 179 21.44 -6.00 25.04
N LYS A 180 22.56 -6.31 25.68
CA LYS A 180 22.82 -5.98 27.10
C LYS A 180 21.68 -6.43 28.04
N GLY A 181 21.15 -7.63 27.82
CA GLY A 181 20.02 -8.18 28.58
C GLY A 181 18.64 -7.59 28.25
N ILE A 182 18.57 -6.49 27.48
CA ILE A 182 17.32 -5.83 27.11
C ILE A 182 16.81 -6.37 25.77
N LEU A 183 15.50 -6.61 25.66
CA LEU A 183 14.88 -6.97 24.39
C LEU A 183 15.08 -5.88 23.35
N THR A 184 15.55 -6.26 22.16
CA THR A 184 15.65 -5.32 21.05
C THR A 184 14.25 -4.81 20.65
N LYS A 185 14.18 -3.62 20.03
CA LYS A 185 12.91 -3.08 19.50
C LYS A 185 12.20 -4.06 18.56
N LYS A 186 12.97 -4.85 17.80
CA LYS A 186 12.44 -5.91 16.92
C LYS A 186 11.82 -7.05 17.73
N ALA A 187 12.48 -7.53 18.78
CA ALA A 187 11.96 -8.58 19.65
C ALA A 187 10.71 -8.12 20.43
N GLN A 188 10.69 -6.87 20.92
CA GLN A 188 9.50 -6.28 21.54
C GLN A 188 8.32 -6.20 20.57
N ARG A 189 8.56 -5.76 19.32
CA ARG A 189 7.55 -5.72 18.27
C ARG A 189 7.00 -7.10 17.95
N TYR A 190 7.88 -8.11 17.87
CA TYR A 190 7.48 -9.51 17.66
C TYR A 190 6.53 -9.97 18.78
N LYS A 191 6.94 -9.81 20.05
CA LYS A 191 6.11 -10.19 21.21
C LYS A 191 4.72 -9.53 21.18
N LYS A 192 4.68 -8.22 20.89
CA LYS A 192 3.41 -7.46 20.79
C LYS A 192 2.52 -7.98 19.65
N LEU A 193 3.09 -8.27 18.50
CA LEU A 193 2.34 -8.81 17.36
C LEU A 193 1.85 -10.24 17.63
N SER A 194 2.64 -11.08 18.29
CA SER A 194 2.23 -12.44 18.67
C SER A 194 1.06 -12.43 19.65
N LEU A 195 1.09 -11.55 20.67
CA LEU A 195 -0.05 -11.39 21.58
C LEU A 195 -1.31 -10.98 20.81
N LYS A 196 -1.17 -10.00 19.92
CA LYS A 196 -2.28 -9.54 19.09
C LYS A 196 -2.80 -10.62 18.14
N GLN A 197 -1.93 -11.49 17.63
CA GLN A 197 -2.35 -12.63 16.80
C GLN A 197 -3.26 -13.56 17.60
N TRP A 198 -2.86 -13.89 18.83
CA TRP A 198 -3.64 -14.73 19.73
C TRP A 198 -5.01 -14.11 20.05
N GLU A 199 -5.06 -12.81 20.36
CA GLU A 199 -6.33 -12.08 20.54
C GLU A 199 -7.22 -12.16 19.30
N MET A 200 -6.67 -12.02 18.09
CA MET A 200 -7.45 -12.12 16.86
C MET A 200 -7.93 -13.55 16.58
N ASP A 201 -7.14 -14.57 16.96
CA ASP A 201 -7.54 -15.97 16.82
C ASP A 201 -8.72 -16.29 17.75
N ASP A 202 -8.65 -15.88 19.02
CA ASP A 202 -9.77 -16.00 19.95
C ASP A 202 -11.03 -15.32 19.39
N LEU A 203 -10.91 -14.06 18.96
CA LEU A 203 -12.04 -13.32 18.39
C LEU A 203 -12.57 -13.91 17.08
N ARG A 204 -11.73 -14.60 16.28
CA ARG A 204 -12.20 -15.30 15.07
C ARG A 204 -13.19 -16.40 15.43
N TRP A 205 -12.96 -17.08 16.55
CA TRP A 205 -13.82 -18.17 17.03
C TRP A 205 -14.98 -17.68 17.91
N THR A 206 -14.82 -16.55 18.62
CA THR A 206 -15.81 -16.08 19.60
C THR A 206 -16.70 -14.93 19.10
N ALA A 207 -16.26 -14.08 18.18
CA ALA A 207 -16.97 -12.84 17.85
C ALA A 207 -18.24 -13.02 17.01
N GLY A 208 -18.42 -14.18 16.37
CA GLY A 208 -19.62 -14.54 15.61
C GLY A 208 -20.62 -15.40 16.38
N VAL A 209 -20.27 -15.83 17.60
CA VAL A 209 -21.10 -16.72 18.41
C VAL A 209 -22.30 -15.94 18.97
N PRO A 210 -23.55 -16.39 18.77
CA PRO A 210 -24.71 -15.74 19.35
C PRO A 210 -24.56 -15.63 20.87
N LYS A 211 -24.97 -14.49 21.45
CA LYS A 211 -24.84 -14.23 22.90
C LYS A 211 -25.43 -15.36 23.75
N ALA A 212 -26.53 -15.98 23.29
CA ALA A 212 -27.18 -17.11 23.95
C ALA A 212 -26.25 -18.34 24.02
N LEU A 213 -25.51 -18.61 22.94
CA LEU A 213 -24.57 -19.72 22.86
C LEU A 213 -23.31 -19.44 23.68
N CYS A 214 -22.79 -18.21 23.69
CA CYS A 214 -21.70 -17.82 24.60
C CYS A 214 -22.06 -18.03 26.07
N LYS A 215 -23.31 -17.68 26.44
CA LYS A 215 -23.83 -17.87 27.80
C LYS A 215 -23.97 -19.36 28.15
N ALA A 216 -24.44 -20.18 27.21
CA ALA A 216 -24.57 -21.62 27.37
C ALA A 216 -23.22 -22.35 27.47
N MET A 217 -22.20 -21.87 26.75
CA MET A 217 -20.84 -22.42 26.76
C MET A 217 -19.96 -21.87 27.91
N GLY A 218 -20.49 -21.01 28.78
CA GLY A 218 -19.72 -20.39 29.87
C GLY A 218 -18.62 -19.43 29.41
N ILE A 219 -18.65 -18.99 28.14
CA ILE A 219 -17.65 -18.06 27.57
C ILE A 219 -17.92 -16.67 28.14
N ARG A 220 -17.17 -16.28 29.18
CA ARG A 220 -17.16 -14.90 29.68
C ARG A 220 -16.47 -14.03 28.65
N LYS A 221 -17.13 -12.97 28.18
CA LYS A 221 -16.46 -11.95 27.38
C LYS A 221 -15.28 -11.40 28.18
N ILE A 222 -14.09 -11.49 27.62
CA ILE A 222 -12.94 -10.75 28.12
C ILE A 222 -13.26 -9.27 27.85
N SER A 223 -13.69 -8.58 28.91
CA SER A 223 -13.79 -7.12 28.92
C SER A 223 -12.37 -6.55 29.02
N PHE A 224 -11.97 -5.81 27.99
CA PHE A 224 -10.80 -4.95 28.01
C PHE A 224 -11.21 -3.54 28.41
#